data_AF-A0A067TDP4-F1
#
_entry.id   AF-A0A067TDP4-F1
#
_cell.length_a   1.000
_cell.length_b   1.000
_cell.length_c   1.000
_cell.angle_alpha   90.00
_cell.angle_beta   90.00
_cell.angle_gamma   90.00
#
_symmetry.space_group_name_H-M   'P 1'
#
loop_
_entity.id
_entity.type
_entity.pdbx_description
1 polymer ?
#
loop_
_entity_poly.entity_id
_entity_poly.type
_entity_poly.pdbx_seq_one_letter_code
_entity_poly.pdbx_strand_id
1 'polypeptide(L)'
;MSTHTDPQAGQADILKTYASYPFDSDETYQQGLASILGGTAFDINSPLEVQEETKRRTRVFYFNKITGNSITAEEARDYELSLQNTPQEPSNAGDEARVLTFSELKELIETGNVDKIPNNKIIPEGLNVAPPSESTAAARKKPWEIATDS
;
A
#
# COMPACT_ATOMS: atom_id res chain seq x y z
N MET A 1 -20.02 18.42 41.67
CA MET A 1 -18.94 17.63 41.05
C MET A 1 -19.45 17.16 39.70
N SER A 2 -19.28 17.98 38.66
CA SER A 2 -19.72 17.64 37.30
C SER A 2 -18.54 17.01 36.59
N THR A 3 -18.61 15.71 36.32
CA THR A 3 -17.67 15.00 35.46
C THR A 3 -17.85 15.52 34.03
N HIS A 4 -16.94 16.39 33.60
CA HIS A 4 -16.81 16.80 32.22
C HIS A 4 -16.28 15.60 31.45
N THR A 5 -17.18 14.80 30.87
CA THR A 5 -16.81 13.71 29.97
C THR A 5 -16.25 14.35 28.71
N ASP A 6 -14.94 14.26 28.54
CA ASP A 6 -14.23 14.72 27.35
C ASP A 6 -14.73 13.90 26.13
N PRO A 7 -15.46 14.49 25.18
CA PRO A 7 -15.99 13.76 24.03
C PRO A 7 -14.89 13.38 23.02
N GLN A 8 -13.69 13.95 23.14
CA GLN A 8 -12.61 13.80 22.17
C GLN A 8 -11.83 12.50 22.38
N ALA A 9 -11.61 12.09 23.63
CA ALA A 9 -10.91 10.85 23.94
C ALA A 9 -11.68 9.58 23.50
N GLY A 10 -13.01 9.60 23.63
CA GLY A 10 -13.87 8.48 23.20
C GLY A 10 -13.87 8.28 21.69
N GLN A 11 -13.86 9.37 20.92
CA GLN A 11 -13.81 9.29 19.45
C GLN A 11 -12.50 8.69 18.93
N ALA A 12 -11.36 9.02 19.54
CA ALA A 12 -10.07 8.46 19.14
C ALA A 12 -10.02 6.93 19.33
N ASP A 13 -10.64 6.41 20.40
CA ASP A 13 -10.73 4.97 20.65
C ASP A 13 -11.64 4.25 19.64
N ILE A 14 -12.76 4.89 19.28
CA ILE A 14 -13.68 4.40 18.24
C ILE A 14 -12.98 4.37 16.88
N LEU A 15 -12.26 5.42 16.49
CA LEU A 15 -11.51 5.49 15.23
C LEU A 15 -10.40 4.45 15.17
N LYS A 16 -9.70 4.22 16.29
CA LYS A 16 -8.71 3.15 16.41
C LYS A 16 -9.33 1.76 16.23
N THR A 17 -10.52 1.55 16.80
CA THR A 17 -11.27 0.31 16.65
C THR A 17 -11.75 0.12 15.22
N TYR A 18 -12.23 1.19 14.57
CA TYR A 18 -12.59 1.19 13.15
C TYR A 18 -11.40 0.81 12.27
N ALA A 19 -10.23 1.42 12.46
CA ALA A 19 -9.03 1.13 11.66
C ALA A 19 -8.50 -0.30 11.87
N SER A 20 -8.73 -0.89 13.04
CA SER A 20 -8.32 -2.26 13.36
C SER A 20 -9.36 -3.31 12.96
N TYR A 21 -10.52 -2.89 12.44
CA TYR A 21 -11.62 -3.81 12.13
C TYR A 21 -11.38 -4.59 10.82
N PRO A 22 -11.53 -5.93 10.80
CA PRO A 22 -11.17 -6.77 9.66
C PRO A 22 -12.26 -6.79 8.57
N PHE A 23 -12.54 -5.65 7.93
CA PHE A 23 -13.55 -5.54 6.87
C PHE A 23 -13.35 -6.54 5.72
N ASP A 24 -12.11 -6.88 5.39
CA ASP A 24 -11.79 -7.79 4.28
C ASP A 24 -12.06 -9.27 4.62
N SER A 25 -12.18 -9.63 5.90
CA SER A 25 -12.52 -10.99 6.34
C SER A 25 -13.96 -11.15 6.84
N ASP A 26 -14.70 -10.04 7.00
CA ASP A 26 -16.09 -10.09 7.44
C ASP A 26 -17.04 -10.45 6.28
N GLU A 27 -17.58 -11.67 6.31
CA GLU A 27 -18.47 -12.18 5.26
C GLU A 27 -19.76 -11.37 5.12
N THR A 28 -20.32 -10.85 6.22
CA THR A 28 -21.58 -10.09 6.20
C THR A 28 -21.36 -8.74 5.52
N TYR A 29 -20.24 -8.09 5.85
CA TYR A 29 -19.82 -6.86 5.19
C TYR A 29 -19.54 -7.09 3.71
N GLN A 30 -18.80 -8.15 3.35
CA GLN A 30 -18.47 -8.45 1.96
C GLN A 30 -19.71 -8.76 1.12
N GLN A 31 -20.67 -9.53 1.65
CA GLN A 31 -21.95 -9.77 0.98
C GLN A 31 -22.77 -8.49 0.80
N GLY A 32 -22.84 -7.63 1.83
CA GLY A 32 -23.49 -6.33 1.75
C GLY A 32 -22.82 -5.41 0.72
N LEU A 33 -21.48 -5.39 0.72
CA LEU A 33 -20.68 -4.62 -0.23
C LEU A 33 -20.89 -5.13 -1.66
N ALA A 34 -20.90 -6.43 -1.89
CA ALA A 34 -21.21 -7.01 -3.20
C ALA A 34 -22.61 -6.62 -3.70
N SER A 35 -23.60 -6.52 -2.82
CA SER A 35 -24.95 -6.04 -3.18
C SER A 35 -24.98 -4.55 -3.55
N ILE A 36 -24.12 -3.73 -2.93
CA ILE A 36 -23.98 -2.30 -3.24
C ILE A 36 -23.19 -2.11 -4.54
N LEU A 37 -22.14 -2.90 -4.74
CA LEU A 37 -21.29 -2.90 -5.93
C LEU A 37 -22.02 -3.43 -7.16
N GLY A 38 -22.89 -4.43 -6.99
CA GLY A 38 -23.77 -4.93 -8.05
C GLY A 38 -24.92 -3.98 -8.41
N GLY A 39 -25.14 -2.94 -7.60
CA GLY A 39 -26.10 -1.88 -7.86
C GLY A 39 -25.50 -0.75 -8.69
N THR A 40 -26.35 0.10 -9.27
CA THR A 40 -25.95 1.25 -10.11
C THR A 40 -25.17 2.35 -9.37
N ALA A 41 -24.86 2.15 -8.08
CA ALA A 41 -24.21 3.14 -7.22
C ALA A 41 -22.68 3.05 -7.23
N PHE A 42 -22.11 1.93 -7.68
CA PHE A 42 -20.66 1.74 -7.76
C PHE A 42 -20.25 1.58 -9.22
N ASP A 43 -19.73 2.65 -9.82
CA ASP A 43 -19.19 2.57 -11.16
C ASP A 43 -17.74 2.09 -11.07
N ILE A 44 -17.50 0.85 -11.48
CA ILE A 44 -16.18 0.19 -11.51
C ILE A 44 -15.20 0.96 -12.41
N ASN A 45 -15.69 1.80 -13.33
CA ASN A 45 -14.88 2.65 -14.19
C ASN A 45 -14.56 4.01 -13.55
N SER A 46 -15.05 4.28 -12.34
CA SER A 46 -14.73 5.51 -11.61
C SER A 46 -13.22 5.59 -11.30
N PRO A 47 -12.66 6.80 -11.22
CA PRO A 47 -11.30 7.00 -10.74
C PRO A 47 -11.07 6.32 -9.39
N LEU A 48 -9.85 5.82 -9.17
CA LEU A 48 -9.46 5.12 -7.93
C LEU A 48 -9.84 5.91 -6.67
N GLU A 49 -9.67 7.24 -6.68
CA GLU A 49 -10.02 8.11 -5.57
C GLU A 49 -11.52 8.04 -5.18
N VAL A 50 -12.41 7.98 -6.18
CA VAL A 50 -13.85 7.88 -5.97
C VAL A 50 -14.23 6.48 -5.47
N GLN A 51 -13.54 5.44 -5.96
CA GLN A 51 -13.73 4.08 -5.47
C GLN A 51 -13.31 3.94 -4.01
N GLU A 52 -12.17 4.53 -3.63
CA GLU A 52 -11.69 4.54 -2.25
C GLU A 52 -12.61 5.32 -1.32
N GLU A 53 -13.11 6.49 -1.76
CA GLU A 53 -14.10 7.26 -0.99
C GLU A 53 -15.39 6.48 -0.79
N THR A 54 -15.88 5.82 -1.84
CA THR A 54 -17.11 5.00 -1.76
C THR A 54 -16.90 3.81 -0.82
N LYS A 55 -15.76 3.11 -0.94
CA LYS A 55 -15.38 2.02 -0.04
C LYS A 55 -15.36 2.50 1.41
N ARG A 56 -14.73 3.65 1.69
CA ARG A 56 -14.68 4.26 3.02
C ARG A 56 -16.08 4.56 3.56
N ARG A 57 -16.95 5.19 2.76
CA ARG A 57 -18.34 5.46 3.16
C ARG A 57 -19.09 4.19 3.54
N THR A 58 -18.92 3.11 2.77
CA THR A 58 -19.54 1.81 3.08
C THR A 58 -18.99 1.19 4.36
N ARG A 59 -17.66 1.25 4.58
CA ARG A 59 -17.01 0.79 5.82
C ARG A 59 -17.55 1.53 7.05
N VAL A 60 -17.55 2.87 6.99
CA VAL A 60 -18.04 3.73 8.07
C VAL A 60 -19.51 3.47 8.37
N PHE A 61 -20.35 3.39 7.34
CA PHE A 61 -21.77 3.09 7.51
C PHE A 61 -22.00 1.74 8.20
N TYR A 62 -21.30 0.69 7.76
CA TYR A 62 -21.41 -0.63 8.35
C TYR A 62 -20.91 -0.64 9.80
N PHE A 63 -19.75 -0.04 10.06
CA PHE A 63 -19.17 0.06 11.39
C PHE A 63 -20.07 0.80 12.37
N ASN A 64 -20.66 1.93 11.95
CA ASN A 64 -21.65 2.66 12.76
C ASN A 64 -22.88 1.79 13.05
N LYS A 65 -23.35 1.03 12.06
CA LYS A 65 -24.51 0.15 12.20
C LYS A 65 -24.27 -0.97 13.21
N ILE A 66 -23.09 -1.59 13.23
CA ILE A 66 -22.80 -2.72 14.14
C ILE A 66 -22.42 -2.27 15.55
N THR A 67 -21.70 -1.15 15.67
CA THR A 67 -21.12 -0.70 16.94
C THR A 67 -22.02 0.30 17.66
N GLY A 68 -23.02 0.87 16.97
CA GLY A 68 -23.86 1.95 17.48
C GLY A 68 -23.12 3.29 17.61
N ASN A 69 -21.91 3.38 17.03
CA ASN A 69 -21.12 4.61 17.01
C ASN A 69 -21.56 5.52 15.87
N SER A 70 -21.17 6.79 15.97
CA SER A 70 -21.47 7.83 14.97
C SER A 70 -20.17 8.48 14.51
N ILE A 71 -19.37 7.75 13.74
CA ILE A 71 -18.20 8.32 13.05
C ILE A 71 -18.56 8.77 11.64
N THR A 72 -18.01 9.88 11.18
CA THR A 72 -18.20 10.39 9.81
C THR A 72 -17.14 9.84 8.86
N ALA A 73 -17.42 9.91 7.55
CA ALA A 73 -16.46 9.48 6.53
C ALA A 73 -15.23 10.38 6.50
N GLU A 74 -15.41 11.67 6.83
CA GLU A 74 -14.35 12.66 7.01
C GLU A 74 -13.44 12.30 8.19
N GLU A 75 -13.98 12.00 9.37
CA GLU A 75 -13.18 11.60 10.54
C GLU A 75 -12.37 10.33 10.27
N ALA A 76 -12.97 9.32 9.63
CA ALA A 76 -12.26 8.12 9.23
C ALA A 76 -11.14 8.41 8.23
N ARG A 77 -11.37 9.33 7.28
CA ARG A 77 -10.36 9.74 6.30
C ARG A 77 -9.19 10.46 6.96
N ASP A 78 -9.48 11.44 7.81
CA ASP A 78 -8.44 12.17 8.56
C ASP A 78 -7.65 11.22 9.46
N TYR A 79 -8.31 10.25 10.09
CA TYR A 79 -7.64 9.23 10.90
C TYR A 79 -6.75 8.29 10.06
N GLU A 80 -7.21 7.82 8.90
CA GLU A 80 -6.41 7.01 7.97
C GLU A 80 -5.19 7.79 7.45
N LEU A 81 -5.36 9.07 7.10
CA LEU A 81 -4.27 9.96 6.72
C LEU A 81 -3.29 10.17 7.88
N SER A 82 -3.80 10.31 9.10
CA SER A 82 -2.96 10.42 10.29
C SER A 82 -2.15 9.15 10.55
N LEU A 83 -2.72 7.95 10.32
CA LEU A 83 -2.00 6.67 10.44
C LEU A 83 -0.88 6.54 9.41
N GLN A 84 -1.11 7.00 8.17
CA GLN A 84 -0.06 7.07 7.16
C GLN A 84 1.05 8.08 7.50
N ASN A 85 0.71 9.13 8.26
CA ASN A 85 1.67 10.17 8.67
C ASN A 85 2.28 9.96 10.06
N THR A 86 1.82 8.95 10.82
CA THR A 86 2.38 8.63 12.14
C THR A 86 3.63 7.77 11.93
N PRO A 87 4.80 8.14 12.50
CA PRO A 87 5.97 7.27 12.52
C PRO A 87 5.63 6.00 13.30
N GLN A 88 5.35 4.90 12.59
CA GLN A 88 5.32 3.57 13.20
C GLN A 88 6.71 3.28 13.78
N GLU A 89 6.80 3.15 15.11
CA GLU A 89 7.99 2.61 15.78
C GLU A 89 8.23 1.13 15.37
N PRO A 90 9.49 0.69 15.44
CA PRO A 90 10.07 -0.25 14.48
C PRO A 90 9.92 -1.70 14.92
N SER A 91 9.16 -2.48 14.15
CA SER A 91 9.39 -3.92 14.11
C SER A 91 10.49 -4.19 13.08
N ASN A 92 11.68 -4.48 13.60
CA ASN A 92 12.88 -4.88 12.88
C ASN A 92 12.58 -5.97 11.82
N ALA A 93 12.88 -5.68 10.54
CA ALA A 93 13.90 -6.39 9.76
C ALA A 93 13.69 -6.16 8.24
N GLY A 94 14.64 -5.45 7.62
CA GLY A 94 14.96 -5.60 6.20
C GLY A 94 14.23 -4.69 5.21
N ASP A 95 14.86 -3.57 4.86
CA ASP A 95 14.96 -3.07 3.48
C ASP A 95 13.69 -2.84 2.64
N GLU A 96 12.51 -2.66 3.25
CA GLU A 96 11.31 -2.20 2.52
C GLU A 96 11.25 -0.68 2.58
N ALA A 97 12.01 -0.06 1.69
CA ALA A 97 12.05 1.37 1.42
C ALA A 97 10.70 2.07 1.62
N ARG A 98 10.63 2.95 2.63
CA ARG A 98 9.56 3.93 2.83
C ARG A 98 9.18 4.54 1.49
N VAL A 99 7.96 4.27 1.02
CA VAL A 99 7.46 4.84 -0.24
C VAL A 99 7.23 6.33 -0.02
N LEU A 100 8.15 7.17 -0.50
CA LEU A 100 7.98 8.62 -0.49
C LEU A 100 6.94 9.00 -1.55
N THR A 101 6.08 9.98 -1.22
CA THR A 101 5.15 10.53 -2.22
C THR A 101 5.91 11.27 -3.32
N PHE A 102 5.32 11.42 -4.50
CA PHE A 102 5.97 12.09 -5.64
C PHE A 102 6.42 13.52 -5.30
N SER A 103 5.60 14.25 -4.53
CA SER A 103 5.92 15.61 -4.06
C SER A 103 7.15 15.63 -3.15
N GLU A 104 7.24 14.66 -2.24
CA GLU A 104 8.35 14.54 -1.29
C GLU A 104 9.65 14.12 -1.99
N LEU A 105 9.55 13.20 -2.97
CA LEU A 105 10.68 12.83 -3.82
C LEU A 105 11.19 14.01 -4.66
N LYS A 106 10.28 14.82 -5.23
CA LYS A 106 10.64 16.03 -5.98
C LYS A 106 11.40 17.02 -5.10
N GLU A 107 10.92 17.27 -3.89
CA GLU A 107 11.56 18.17 -2.94
C GLU A 107 12.96 17.68 -2.53
N LEU A 108 13.15 16.38 -2.30
CA LEU A 108 14.47 15.82 -2.00
C LEU A 108 15.47 16.00 -3.15
N ILE A 109 15.01 15.91 -4.40
CA ILE A 109 15.83 16.17 -5.59
C ILE A 109 16.16 17.67 -5.68
N GLU A 110 15.17 18.55 -5.52
CA GLU A 110 15.37 20.00 -5.61
C GLU A 110 16.27 20.56 -4.50
N THR A 111 16.15 20.02 -3.28
CA THR A 111 16.97 20.41 -2.13
C THR A 111 18.36 19.75 -2.11
N GLY A 112 18.66 18.88 -3.07
CA GLY A 112 19.93 18.16 -3.15
C GLY A 112 20.12 17.05 -2.11
N ASN A 113 19.08 16.69 -1.36
CA ASN A 113 19.10 15.60 -0.37
C ASN A 113 18.86 14.23 -1.02
N VAL A 114 19.53 13.97 -2.14
CA VAL A 114 19.38 12.73 -2.94
C VAL A 114 19.85 11.47 -2.20
N ASP A 115 20.65 11.63 -1.15
CA ASP A 115 21.11 10.54 -0.28
C ASP A 115 19.97 9.92 0.55
N LYS A 116 18.90 10.70 0.79
CA LYS A 116 17.70 10.26 1.52
C LYS A 116 16.69 9.54 0.62
N ILE A 117 16.96 9.45 -0.68
CA ILE A 117 16.09 8.77 -1.63
C ILE A 117 16.24 7.26 -1.44
N PRO A 118 15.16 6.53 -1.14
CA PRO A 118 15.22 5.09 -0.97
C PRO A 118 15.71 4.40 -2.25
N ASN A 119 16.47 3.30 -2.10
CA ASN A 119 17.06 2.55 -3.21
C ASN A 119 18.02 3.34 -4.13
N ASN A 120 18.62 4.44 -3.64
CA ASN A 120 19.63 5.17 -4.40
C ASN A 120 20.94 4.35 -4.50
N LYS A 121 21.05 3.52 -5.53
CA LYS A 121 22.24 2.70 -5.76
C LYS A 121 23.37 3.57 -6.30
N ILE A 122 24.47 3.64 -5.54
CA ILE A 122 25.72 4.27 -6.00
C ILE A 122 26.24 3.43 -7.16
N ILE A 123 26.22 4.00 -8.37
CA ILE A 123 26.89 3.41 -9.53
C ILE A 123 28.38 3.75 -9.37
N PRO A 124 29.27 2.76 -9.17
CA PRO A 124 30.69 3.05 -9.10
C PRO A 124 31.18 3.63 -10.43
N GLU A 125 32.02 4.68 -10.38
CA GLU A 125 32.77 5.23 -11.53
C GLU A 125 33.90 4.29 -11.97
N GLY A 126 33.58 3.01 -12.17
CA GLY A 126 34.52 1.99 -12.63
C GLY A 126 34.00 1.34 -13.90
N LEU A 127 34.79 1.36 -14.97
CA LEU A 127 34.56 0.45 -16.10
C LEU A 127 34.73 -0.99 -15.59
N ASN A 128 33.80 -1.87 -15.90
CA ASN A 128 33.86 -3.27 -15.48
C ASN A 128 35.18 -3.90 -15.99
N VAL A 129 36.11 -4.17 -15.07
CA VAL A 129 37.44 -4.75 -15.36
C VAL A 129 37.42 -6.27 -15.45
N ALA A 130 36.26 -6.93 -15.27
CA ALA A 130 36.17 -8.36 -15.40
C ALA A 130 36.42 -8.78 -16.86
N PRO A 131 37.13 -9.90 -17.08
CA PRO A 131 37.24 -10.47 -18.42
C PRO A 131 35.83 -10.80 -18.96
N PRO A 132 35.58 -10.62 -20.26
CA PRO A 132 34.30 -10.97 -20.88
C PRO A 132 33.99 -12.44 -20.62
N SER A 133 32.71 -12.74 -20.38
CA SER A 133 32.27 -14.13 -20.15
C SER A 133 32.60 -15.01 -21.35
N GLU A 134 33.37 -16.07 -21.11
CA GLU A 134 33.65 -17.10 -22.13
C GLU A 134 32.46 -18.07 -22.24
N SER A 135 32.03 -18.33 -23.48
CA SER A 135 30.92 -19.27 -23.75
C SER A 135 31.37 -20.71 -23.48
N THR A 136 30.80 -21.34 -22.44
CA THR A 136 31.03 -22.75 -22.10
C THR A 136 30.10 -23.71 -22.84
N ALA A 137 29.31 -23.21 -23.80
CA ALA A 137 28.35 -24.03 -24.54
C ALA A 137 29.06 -25.01 -25.48
N ALA A 138 28.79 -26.31 -25.29
CA ALA A 138 29.21 -27.34 -26.24
C ALA A 138 28.60 -27.06 -27.62
N ALA A 139 29.44 -27.04 -28.66
CA ALA A 139 28.98 -26.86 -30.03
C ALA A 139 27.97 -27.97 -30.36
N ARG A 140 26.74 -27.59 -30.71
CA ARG A 140 25.75 -28.55 -31.21
C ARG A 140 26.29 -29.18 -32.48
N LYS A 141 26.50 -30.50 -32.44
CA LYS A 141 26.84 -31.29 -33.62
C LYS A 141 25.77 -31.07 -34.67
N LYS A 142 26.22 -30.84 -35.90
CA LYS A 142 25.32 -30.65 -37.03
C LYS A 142 24.69 -32.00 -37.39
N PRO A 143 23.45 -32.01 -37.90
CA PRO A 143 22.73 -33.25 -38.18
C PRO A 143 23.42 -34.16 -39.19
N TRP A 144 24.30 -33.63 -40.04
CA TRP A 144 25.12 -34.42 -40.97
C TRP A 144 26.32 -35.12 -40.31
N GLU A 145 26.73 -34.71 -39.10
CA GLU A 145 27.83 -35.35 -38.35
C GLU A 145 27.38 -36.57 -37.53
N ILE A 146 26.06 -36.73 -37.34
CA ILE A 146 25.47 -37.86 -36.60
C ILE A 146 25.28 -39.08 -37.52
N ALA A 147 25.12 -38.84 -38.82
CA ALA A 147 24.81 -39.87 -39.80
C ALA A 147 26.03 -40.71 -40.24
N THR A 148 27.25 -40.29 -39.87
CA THR A 148 28.51 -40.93 -40.27
C THR A 148 29.15 -41.81 -39.19
N ASP A 149 28.52 -41.97 -38.02
CA ASP A 149 29.03 -42.75 -36.87
C ASP A 149 28.26 -44.07 -36.64
N SER A 150 27.88 -44.78 -37.71
CA SER A 150 27.24 -46.11 -37.65
C SER A 150 27.77 -47.04 -38.72
#